data_AF-X2B8Z9-F1
#
_entry.id   AF-X2B8Z9-F1
#
_cell.length_a   1.000
_cell.length_b   1.000
_cell.length_c   1.000
_cell.angle_alpha   90.00
_cell.angle_beta   90.00
_cell.angle_gamma   90.00
#
_symmetry.space_group_name_H-M   'P 1'
#
loop_
_entity.id
_entity.type
_entity.pdbx_description
1 polymer ?
#
loop_
_entity_poly.entity_id
_entity_poly.type
_entity_poly.pdbx_seq_one_letter_code
_entity_poly.pdbx_strand_id
1 'polypeptide(L)'
;MIQFASHISKGMEHIQAKGILHRRLAARNVFLARSAAVGLIAKVSGFGPMRGEEGKYGKKVADRIPIKWMAPESLTKEEGKERVYTKETDVWSFGITLWEIYSLGETPYPTQKSHSVEDLLRSGYRLPKPENCPVPLYHNIMDPCWLEDPKKRPTFEEITRQCGEL
;
A
#
# COMPACT_ATOMS: atom_id res chain seq x y z
N MET A 1 -8.23 -4.71 -14.81
CA MET A 1 -7.36 -4.18 -13.72
C MET A 1 -7.94 -4.46 -12.33
N ILE A 2 -9.27 -4.45 -12.13
CA ILE A 2 -9.94 -4.86 -10.87
C ILE A 2 -9.45 -6.23 -10.37
N GLN A 3 -9.28 -7.21 -11.26
CA GLN A 3 -8.73 -8.53 -10.89
C GLN A 3 -7.38 -8.45 -10.16
N PHE A 4 -6.51 -7.48 -10.50
CA PHE A 4 -5.22 -7.31 -9.84
C PHE A 4 -5.39 -6.77 -8.42
N ALA A 5 -6.34 -5.85 -8.20
CA ALA A 5 -6.71 -5.40 -6.86
C ALA A 5 -7.22 -6.58 -6.00
N SER A 6 -8.06 -7.45 -6.58
CA SER A 6 -8.54 -8.67 -5.92
C SER A 6 -7.40 -9.63 -5.57
N HIS A 7 -6.48 -9.89 -6.52
CA HIS A 7 -5.33 -10.76 -6.28
C HIS A 7 -4.38 -10.22 -5.20
N ILE A 8 -4.06 -8.92 -5.25
CA ILE A 8 -3.18 -8.27 -4.28
C ILE A 8 -3.82 -8.26 -2.89
N SER A 9 -5.11 -7.90 -2.79
CA SER A 9 -5.81 -7.85 -1.50
C SER A 9 -5.87 -9.23 -0.84
N LYS A 10 -6.18 -10.30 -1.58
CA LYS A 10 -6.11 -11.69 -1.07
C LYS A 10 -4.72 -12.08 -0.58
N GLY A 11 -3.68 -11.67 -1.31
CA GLY A 11 -2.29 -11.89 -0.89
C GLY A 11 -1.95 -11.18 0.42
N MET A 12 -2.41 -9.94 0.56
CA MET A 12 -2.19 -9.10 1.74
C MET A 12 -2.99 -9.58 2.95
N GLU A 13 -4.26 -9.98 2.76
CA GLU A 13 -5.10 -10.64 3.75
C GLU A 13 -4.39 -11.87 4.33
N HIS A 14 -3.87 -12.74 3.45
CA HIS A 14 -3.20 -13.97 3.85
C HIS A 14 -1.97 -13.73 4.72
N ILE A 15 -1.10 -12.77 4.36
CA ILE A 15 0.10 -12.49 5.15
C ILE A 15 -0.24 -11.80 6.48
N GLN A 16 -1.26 -10.94 6.51
CA GLN A 16 -1.69 -10.27 7.73
C GLN A 16 -2.37 -11.22 8.72
N ALA A 17 -3.08 -12.25 8.23
CA ALA A 17 -3.60 -13.34 9.05
C ALA A 17 -2.47 -14.12 9.76
N LYS A 18 -1.27 -14.14 9.17
CA LYS A 18 -0.06 -14.74 9.75
C LYS A 18 0.77 -13.78 10.61
N GLY A 19 0.26 -12.57 10.86
CA GLY A 19 0.98 -11.54 11.63
C GLY A 19 2.15 -10.89 10.88
N ILE A 20 2.24 -11.06 9.56
CA ILE A 20 3.30 -10.49 8.72
C ILE A 20 2.85 -9.12 8.20
N LEU A 21 3.74 -8.13 8.32
CA LEU A 21 3.58 -6.80 7.71
C LEU A 21 4.46 -6.70 6.46
N HIS A 22 3.90 -6.19 5.36
CA HIS A 22 4.61 -6.08 4.10
C HIS A 22 5.62 -4.93 4.09
N ARG A 23 5.23 -3.75 4.60
CA ARG A 23 6.07 -2.53 4.80
C ARG A 23 6.66 -1.89 3.54
N ARG A 24 6.59 -2.56 2.38
CA ARG A 24 7.08 -2.08 1.08
C ARG A 24 6.09 -2.29 -0.06
N LEU A 25 4.79 -2.36 0.22
CA LEU A 25 3.81 -2.66 -0.83
C LEU A 25 3.80 -1.51 -1.86
N ALA A 26 3.97 -1.86 -3.12
CA ALA A 26 4.08 -0.95 -4.27
C ALA A 26 3.92 -1.76 -5.56
N ALA A 27 3.58 -1.12 -6.68
CA ALA A 27 3.41 -1.82 -7.96
C ALA A 27 4.69 -2.57 -8.40
N ARG A 28 5.88 -2.00 -8.17
CA ARG A 28 7.19 -2.66 -8.43
C ARG A 28 7.40 -3.98 -7.67
N ASN A 29 6.64 -4.17 -6.59
CA ASN A 29 6.68 -5.33 -5.70
C ASN A 29 5.45 -6.25 -5.92
N VAL A 30 4.82 -6.13 -7.09
CA VAL A 30 3.74 -7.01 -7.55
C VAL A 30 4.16 -7.60 -8.89
N PHE A 31 4.36 -8.92 -8.93
CA PHE A 31 4.70 -9.64 -10.15
C PHE A 31 3.46 -10.20 -10.83
N LEU A 32 3.47 -10.23 -12.16
CA LEU A 32 2.42 -10.89 -12.95
C LEU A 32 2.92 -12.28 -13.38
N ALA A 33 2.17 -13.30 -13.00
CA ALA A 33 2.40 -14.68 -13.42
C ALA A 33 1.30 -15.11 -14.41
N ARG A 34 1.66 -15.92 -15.39
CA ARG A 34 0.69 -16.53 -16.32
C ARG A 34 0.07 -17.77 -15.69
N SER A 35 -1.24 -17.88 -15.80
CA SER A 35 -2.06 -19.03 -15.41
C SER A 35 -2.92 -19.46 -16.60
N ALA A 36 -2.93 -20.76 -16.88
CA ALA A 36 -3.76 -21.31 -17.95
C ALA A 36 -5.27 -21.16 -17.68
N ALA A 37 -5.67 -21.15 -16.40
CA ALA A 37 -7.09 -21.12 -16.02
C ALA A 37 -7.69 -19.71 -15.98
N VAL A 38 -6.91 -18.70 -15.57
CA VAL A 38 -7.43 -17.34 -15.27
C VAL A 38 -6.62 -16.21 -15.91
N GLY A 39 -5.68 -16.51 -16.81
CA GLY A 39 -4.85 -15.51 -17.47
C GLY A 39 -3.75 -14.97 -16.56
N LEU A 40 -3.66 -13.65 -16.37
CA LEU A 40 -2.60 -13.03 -15.55
C LEU A 40 -3.01 -12.96 -14.06
N ILE A 41 -2.15 -13.48 -13.19
CA ILE A 41 -2.30 -13.43 -11.73
C ILE A 41 -1.27 -12.46 -11.17
N ALA A 42 -1.72 -11.51 -10.33
CA ALA A 42 -0.82 -10.63 -9.59
C ALA A 42 -0.38 -11.31 -8.28
N LYS A 43 0.91 -11.27 -7.99
CA LYS A 43 1.53 -11.89 -6.80
C LYS A 43 2.37 -10.86 -6.07
N VAL A 44 2.08 -10.67 -4.79
CA VAL A 44 2.82 -9.77 -3.90
C VAL A 44 4.21 -10.36 -3.60
N SER A 45 5.23 -9.51 -3.63
CA SER A 45 6.65 -9.85 -3.40
C SER A 45 7.38 -8.69 -2.72
N GLY A 46 8.68 -8.84 -2.43
CA GLY A 46 9.49 -7.70 -1.97
C GLY A 46 9.16 -7.22 -0.56
N PHE A 47 8.89 -8.18 0.35
CA PHE A 47 8.64 -7.93 1.77
C PHE A 47 9.76 -7.10 2.40
N GLY A 48 9.36 -6.10 3.20
CA GLY A 48 10.29 -5.29 3.97
C GLY A 48 10.99 -6.09 5.08
N PRO A 49 12.06 -5.52 5.67
CA PRO A 49 12.80 -6.19 6.74
C PRO A 49 11.87 -6.54 7.90
N MET A 50 11.97 -7.78 8.37
CA MET A 50 11.27 -8.24 9.57
C MET A 50 11.93 -7.66 10.83
N ARG A 51 11.17 -7.55 11.93
CA ARG A 51 11.77 -7.27 13.24
C ARG A 51 12.57 -8.52 13.65
N GLY A 52 13.81 -8.33 14.09
CA GLY A 52 14.57 -9.40 14.73
C GLY A 52 13.99 -9.74 16.10
N GLU A 53 14.54 -10.77 16.75
CA GLU A 53 14.08 -11.28 18.05
C GLU A 53 14.07 -10.20 19.16
N GLU A 54 14.95 -9.20 19.09
CA GLU A 54 14.97 -8.05 20.03
C GLU A 54 13.92 -6.96 19.73
N GLY A 55 12.99 -7.20 18.80
CA GLY A 55 12.02 -6.19 18.35
C GLY A 55 12.62 -5.05 17.52
N LYS A 56 13.95 -5.03 17.31
CA LYS A 56 14.65 -4.07 16.46
C LYS A 56 14.61 -4.52 15.00
N TYR A 57 14.47 -3.56 14.09
CA TYR A 57 14.66 -3.83 12.66
C TYR A 57 16.13 -4.16 12.41
N GLY A 58 16.40 -5.28 11.72
CA GLY A 58 17.77 -5.66 11.37
C GLY A 58 18.48 -4.51 10.68
N LYS A 59 19.55 -3.99 11.30
CA LYS A 59 20.42 -3.00 10.66
C LYS A 59 21.13 -3.65 9.48
N LYS A 60 20.63 -3.39 8.27
CA LYS A 60 21.32 -3.34 6.96
C LYS A 60 20.32 -3.68 5.87
N VAL A 61 19.79 -2.66 5.20
CA VAL A 61 20.08 -2.41 3.78
C VAL A 61 19.96 -0.90 3.60
N ALA A 62 20.89 -0.27 2.89
CA ALA A 62 20.77 1.08 2.36
C ALA A 62 19.67 1.17 1.27
N ASP A 63 18.56 0.47 1.47
CA ASP A 63 17.43 0.43 0.58
C ASP A 63 16.61 1.68 0.83
N ARG A 64 16.46 2.49 -0.22
CA ARG A 64 15.70 3.73 -0.22
C ARG A 64 14.32 3.49 0.41
N ILE A 65 14.08 4.15 1.55
CA ILE A 65 12.79 4.13 2.24
C ILE A 65 11.69 4.58 1.25
N PRO A 66 10.60 3.82 1.07
CA PRO A 66 9.60 4.10 0.05
C PRO A 66 8.62 5.20 0.50
N ILE A 67 9.14 6.40 0.78
CA ILE A 67 8.40 7.52 1.40
C ILE A 67 7.04 7.80 0.75
N LYS A 68 6.96 7.75 -0.59
CA LYS A 68 5.73 8.01 -1.36
C LYS A 68 4.62 6.95 -1.18
N TRP A 69 4.91 5.80 -0.58
CA TRP A 69 3.94 4.74 -0.30
C TRP A 69 3.54 4.68 1.17
N MET A 70 4.21 5.45 2.04
CA MET A 70 4.05 5.32 3.47
C MET A 70 2.87 6.14 3.99
N ALA A 71 2.21 5.60 5.02
CA ALA A 71 1.17 6.30 5.74
C ALA A 71 1.75 7.47 6.57
N PRO A 72 0.96 8.53 6.86
CA PRO A 72 1.43 9.70 7.62
C PRO A 72 2.06 9.35 8.97
N GLU A 73 1.49 8.39 9.70
CA GLU A 73 1.99 7.90 10.98
C GLU A 73 3.36 7.19 10.86
N SER A 74 3.68 6.61 9.69
CA SER A 74 4.97 6.00 9.40
C SER A 74 6.03 7.02 8.96
N LEU A 75 5.58 8.19 8.48
CA LEU A 75 6.45 9.27 7.98
C LEU A 75 7.00 10.13 9.11
N THR A 76 6.18 10.37 10.14
CA THR A 76 6.49 11.21 11.30
C THR A 76 7.87 10.89 11.85
N LYS A 77 8.78 11.85 11.71
CA LYS A 77 10.15 11.76 12.22
C LYS A 77 10.18 12.35 13.61
N GLU A 78 10.27 11.51 14.62
CA GLU A 78 10.67 11.93 15.96
C GLU A 78 12.04 11.33 16.25
N GLU A 79 12.98 12.15 16.69
CA GLU A 79 14.32 11.70 17.05
C GLU A 79 14.23 10.60 18.12
N GLY A 80 14.91 9.48 17.87
CA GLY A 80 14.90 8.33 18.77
C GLY A 80 13.65 7.43 18.69
N LYS A 81 12.61 7.78 17.93
CA LYS A 81 11.45 6.89 17.69
C LYS A 81 11.62 6.06 16.42
N GLU A 82 11.27 4.78 16.53
CA GLU A 82 11.14 3.91 15.35
C GLU A 82 9.92 4.31 14.51
N ARG A 83 10.00 4.06 13.20
CA ARG A 83 8.87 4.22 12.30
C ARG A 83 7.73 3.27 12.70
N VAL A 84 6.51 3.78 12.68
CA VAL A 84 5.29 3.01 12.93
C VAL A 84 4.99 2.15 11.70
N TYR A 85 4.81 0.84 11.91
CA TYR A 85 4.33 -0.09 10.90
C TYR A 85 3.26 -0.98 11.51
N THR A 86 2.09 -1.00 10.90
CA THR A 86 0.93 -1.78 11.32
C THR A 86 0.19 -2.34 10.10
N LYS A 87 -0.85 -3.14 10.31
CA LYS A 87 -1.71 -3.64 9.22
C LYS A 87 -2.31 -2.49 8.41
N GLU A 88 -2.70 -1.42 9.09
CA GLU A 88 -3.32 -0.22 8.53
C GLU A 88 -2.34 0.61 7.70
N THR A 89 -1.04 0.56 8.01
CA THR A 89 0.01 1.20 7.17
C THR A 89 0.20 0.47 5.84
N ASP A 90 -0.01 -0.86 5.82
CA ASP A 90 0.00 -1.64 4.58
C ASP A 90 -1.27 -1.39 3.74
N VAL A 91 -2.42 -1.15 4.39
CA VAL A 91 -3.66 -0.73 3.71
C VAL A 91 -3.46 0.61 2.99
N TRP A 92 -2.82 1.58 3.63
CA TRP A 92 -2.45 2.83 2.97
C TRP A 92 -1.60 2.59 1.71
N SER A 93 -0.56 1.77 1.87
CA SER A 93 0.36 1.41 0.77
C SER A 93 -0.36 0.70 -0.38
N PHE A 94 -1.40 -0.09 -0.07
CA PHE A 94 -2.26 -0.73 -1.05
C PHE A 94 -3.04 0.29 -1.88
N GLY A 95 -3.63 1.31 -1.25
CA GLY A 95 -4.29 2.41 -1.97
C GLY A 95 -3.33 3.10 -2.97
N ILE A 96 -2.09 3.39 -2.55
CA ILE A 96 -1.06 3.96 -3.44
C ILE A 96 -0.70 2.99 -4.57
N THR A 97 -0.61 1.69 -4.28
CA THR A 97 -0.33 0.65 -5.28
C THR A 97 -1.44 0.55 -6.32
N LEU A 98 -2.70 0.66 -5.90
CA LEU A 98 -3.83 0.71 -6.83
C LEU A 98 -3.78 1.98 -7.69
N TRP A 99 -3.42 3.12 -7.10
CA TRP A 99 -3.24 4.37 -7.84
C TRP A 99 -2.20 4.19 -8.95
N GLU A 100 -1.03 3.62 -8.65
CA GLU A 100 0.01 3.30 -9.65
C GLU A 100 -0.53 2.40 -10.79
N ILE A 101 -1.32 1.37 -10.46
CA ILE A 101 -1.87 0.45 -11.47
C ILE A 101 -2.80 1.20 -12.42
N TYR A 102 -3.69 2.04 -11.89
CA TYR A 102 -4.67 2.77 -12.68
C TYR A 102 -4.12 4.02 -13.37
N SER A 103 -2.99 4.56 -12.91
CA SER A 103 -2.21 5.58 -13.59
C SER A 103 -1.17 5.00 -14.57
N LEU A 104 -1.26 3.69 -14.88
CA LEU A 104 -0.37 3.01 -15.83
C LEU A 104 1.12 3.10 -15.45
N GLY A 105 1.41 3.09 -14.15
CA GLY A 105 2.77 3.08 -13.61
C GLY A 105 3.36 4.47 -13.36
N GLU A 106 2.55 5.53 -13.34
CA GLU A 106 3.04 6.84 -12.92
C GLU A 106 3.60 6.79 -11.49
N THR A 107 4.60 7.64 -11.25
CA THR A 107 5.16 7.80 -9.90
C THR A 107 4.15 8.54 -9.02
N PRO A 108 3.77 8.01 -7.83
CA PRO A 108 2.89 8.72 -6.90
C PRO A 108 3.43 10.10 -6.57
N TYR A 109 2.54 11.10 -6.50
CA TYR A 109 2.91 12.50 -6.25
C TYR A 109 4.00 12.98 -7.24
N PRO A 110 3.74 13.00 -8.56
CA PRO A 110 4.78 13.16 -9.59
C PRO A 110 5.57 14.47 -9.48
N THR A 111 4.96 15.54 -8.96
CA THR A 111 5.59 16.86 -8.78
C THR A 111 6.26 17.06 -7.42
N GLN A 112 6.18 16.07 -6.53
CA GLN A 112 6.61 16.21 -5.14
C GLN A 112 7.90 15.45 -4.87
N LYS A 113 8.82 16.12 -4.16
CA LYS A 113 10.02 15.48 -3.61
C LYS A 113 9.60 14.60 -2.44
N SER A 114 10.33 13.50 -2.20
CA SER A 114 9.98 12.56 -1.12
C SER A 114 9.83 13.25 0.24
N HIS A 115 10.69 14.22 0.57
CA HIS A 115 10.63 14.90 1.86
C HIS A 115 9.41 15.83 2.02
N SER A 116 8.76 16.28 0.93
CA SER A 116 7.58 17.15 1.01
C SER A 116 6.25 16.38 1.06
N VAL A 117 6.29 15.07 0.88
CA VAL A 117 5.08 14.22 0.90
C VAL A 117 4.42 14.25 2.27
N GLU A 118 5.20 14.29 3.35
CA GLU A 118 4.65 14.35 4.72
C GLU A 118 3.81 15.61 4.92
N ASP A 119 4.36 16.78 4.61
CA ASP A 119 3.65 18.06 4.76
C ASP A 119 2.40 18.12 3.87
N LEU A 120 2.49 17.57 2.65
CA LEU A 120 1.37 17.47 1.74
C LEU A 120 0.25 16.59 2.30
N LEU A 121 0.58 15.42 2.86
CA LEU A 121 -0.43 14.56 3.47
C LEU A 121 -1.07 15.18 4.71
N ARG A 122 -0.29 15.92 5.51
CA ARG A 122 -0.77 16.67 6.68
C ARG A 122 -1.71 17.81 6.34
N SER A 123 -1.63 18.38 5.13
CA SER A 123 -2.61 19.38 4.67
C SER A 123 -3.96 18.78 4.26
N GLY A 124 -4.12 17.45 4.36
CA GLY A 124 -5.32 16.72 3.95
C GLY A 124 -5.32 16.32 2.47
N TYR A 125 -4.26 16.62 1.72
CA TYR A 125 -4.17 16.20 0.32
C TYR A 125 -4.17 14.67 0.21
N ARG A 126 -4.88 14.16 -0.80
CA ARG A 126 -4.86 12.77 -1.25
C ARG A 126 -4.74 12.74 -2.76
N LEU A 127 -4.19 11.65 -3.30
CA LEU A 127 -4.03 11.51 -4.75
C LEU A 127 -5.42 11.49 -5.42
N PRO A 128 -5.61 12.25 -6.51
CA PRO A 128 -6.88 12.24 -7.22
C PRO A 128 -7.11 10.91 -7.94
N LYS A 129 -8.38 10.61 -8.23
CA LYS A 129 -8.76 9.44 -9.03
C LYS A 129 -8.06 9.47 -10.39
N PRO A 130 -7.29 8.43 -10.77
CA PRO A 130 -6.75 8.31 -12.12
C PRO A 130 -7.85 8.30 -13.18
N GLU A 131 -7.53 8.76 -14.39
CA GLU A 131 -8.48 8.83 -15.51
C GLU A 131 -9.12 7.47 -15.79
N ASN A 132 -8.29 6.41 -15.87
CA ASN A 132 -8.69 5.04 -16.17
C ASN A 132 -9.28 4.27 -14.96
N CYS A 133 -9.40 4.91 -13.80
CA CYS A 133 -9.90 4.27 -12.59
C CYS A 133 -11.44 4.31 -12.52
N PRO A 134 -12.13 3.15 -12.40
CA PRO A 134 -13.56 3.12 -12.15
C PRO A 134 -13.94 3.88 -10.89
N VAL A 135 -14.97 4.72 -10.99
CA VAL A 135 -15.48 5.54 -9.87
C VAL A 135 -15.78 4.69 -8.62
N PRO A 136 -16.47 3.53 -8.71
CA PRO A 136 -16.73 2.70 -7.54
C PRO A 136 -15.46 2.14 -6.90
N LEU A 137 -14.45 1.75 -7.69
CA LEU A 137 -13.19 1.24 -7.13
C LEU A 137 -12.44 2.34 -6.40
N TYR A 138 -12.44 3.57 -6.93
CA TYR A 138 -11.81 4.68 -6.25
C TYR A 138 -12.50 4.99 -4.92
N HIS A 139 -13.81 5.23 -4.92
CA HIS A 139 -14.53 5.66 -3.72
C HIS A 139 -14.73 4.56 -2.68
N ASN A 140 -14.93 3.31 -3.11
CA ASN A 140 -15.24 2.23 -2.18
C ASN A 140 -13.97 1.56 -1.64
N ILE A 141 -12.84 1.63 -2.38
CA ILE A 141 -11.61 0.90 -2.03
C ILE A 141 -10.41 1.83 -1.87
N MET A 142 -10.07 2.62 -2.90
CA MET A 142 -8.82 3.40 -2.89
C MET A 142 -8.83 4.56 -1.88
N ASP A 143 -9.87 5.38 -1.90
CA ASP A 143 -10.02 6.57 -1.05
C ASP A 143 -10.15 6.20 0.45
N PRO A 144 -10.92 5.16 0.86
CA PRO A 144 -10.96 4.70 2.25
C PRO A 144 -9.63 4.20 2.79
N CYS A 145 -8.73 3.70 1.93
CA CYS A 145 -7.37 3.32 2.36
C CYS A 145 -6.54 4.50 2.87
N TRP A 146 -6.94 5.74 2.54
CA TRP A 146 -6.20 6.95 2.89
C TRP A 146 -6.89 7.81 3.97
N LEU A 147 -7.82 7.22 4.72
CA LEU A 147 -8.38 7.87 5.90
C LEU A 147 -7.27 8.19 6.92
N GLU A 148 -7.38 9.39 7.51
CA GLU A 148 -6.39 9.92 8.44
C GLU A 148 -6.26 9.02 9.69
N ASP A 149 -7.38 8.65 10.28
CA ASP A 149 -7.44 7.69 11.39
C ASP A 149 -7.17 6.27 10.85
N PRO A 150 -6.05 5.63 11.22
CA PRO A 150 -5.72 4.29 10.73
C PRO A 150 -6.80 3.26 11.06
N LYS A 151 -7.50 3.42 12.19
CA LYS A 151 -8.55 2.48 12.63
C LYS A 151 -9.82 2.54 11.79
N LYS A 152 -10.00 3.61 10.99
CA LYS A 152 -11.13 3.75 10.07
C LYS A 152 -10.82 3.22 8.67
N ARG A 153 -9.56 2.90 8.38
CA ARG A 153 -9.17 2.28 7.11
C ARG A 153 -9.74 0.86 7.06
N PRO A 154 -10.20 0.39 5.89
CA PRO A 154 -10.74 -0.95 5.77
C PRO A 154 -9.65 -2.00 5.98
N THR A 155 -10.03 -3.15 6.51
CA THR A 155 -9.17 -4.33 6.57
C THR A 155 -9.01 -4.95 5.18
N PHE A 156 -7.96 -5.77 4.98
CA PHE A 156 -7.81 -6.49 3.71
C PHE A 156 -8.95 -7.49 3.45
N GLU A 157 -9.57 -8.04 4.49
CA GLU A 157 -10.77 -8.88 4.37
C GLU A 157 -11.94 -8.07 3.76
N GLU A 158 -12.22 -6.89 4.29
CA GLU A 158 -13.25 -5.98 3.75
C GLU A 158 -12.95 -5.55 2.31
N ILE A 159 -11.69 -5.19 2.02
CA ILE A 159 -11.24 -4.84 0.68
C ILE A 159 -11.42 -6.01 -0.29
N THR A 160 -11.06 -7.23 0.12
CA THR A 160 -11.19 -8.43 -0.71
C THR A 160 -12.65 -8.73 -1.01
N ARG A 161 -13.55 -8.58 -0.03
CA ARG A 161 -14.99 -8.70 -0.25
C ARG A 161 -15.49 -7.65 -1.23
N GLN A 162 -15.17 -6.37 -1.02
CA GLN A 162 -15.56 -5.27 -1.92
C GLN A 162 -15.02 -5.47 -3.35
N CYS A 163 -13.79 -5.97 -3.52
CA CYS A 163 -13.25 -6.31 -4.83
C CYS A 163 -14.06 -7.37 -5.57
N GLY A 164 -14.77 -8.25 -4.86
CA GLY A 164 -15.63 -9.27 -5.46
C GLY A 164 -17.04 -8.77 -5.82
N GLU A 165 -17.43 -7.61 -5.31
CA GLU A 165 -18.72 -6.96 -5.56
C GLU A 165 -18.66 -5.95 -6.73
N LEU A 166 -17.45 -5.67 -7.23
CA LEU A 166 -17.16 -4.77 -8.37
C LEU A 166 -16.89 -5.55 -9.66
#